data_AF-A0A931PAH3-F1
#
_entry.id   AF-A0A931PAH3-F1
#
_cell.length_a   1.000
_cell.length_b   1.000
_cell.length_c   1.000
_cell.angle_alpha   90.00
_cell.angle_beta   90.00
_cell.angle_gamma   90.00
#
_symmetry.space_group_name_H-M   'P 1'
#
loop_
_entity.id
_entity.type
_entity.pdbx_description
1 polymer ?
#
loop_
_entity_poly.entity_id
_entity_poly.type
_entity_poly.pdbx_seq_one_letter_code
_entity_poly.pdbx_strand_id
1 'polypeptide(L)'
;MAASLVAASRRADERREELLALAERLAREYRDMPAGGVLRCVSRAVHLARVGNPTPDELPVRAEQLARLLIEQRREPWEPASHRAPDQLSQGA
;
A
#
# COMPACT_ATOMS: atom_id res chain seq x y z
N MET A 1 24.47 13.76 24.05
CA MET A 1 23.03 13.62 23.73
C MET A 1 22.64 14.28 22.40
N ALA A 2 23.09 15.50 22.07
CA ALA A 2 22.73 16.19 20.82
C ALA A 2 23.12 15.43 19.51
N ALA A 3 24.30 14.81 19.44
CA ALA A 3 24.74 14.07 18.26
C ALA A 3 23.84 12.87 17.89
N SER A 4 23.17 12.26 18.88
CA SER A 4 22.26 11.13 18.67
C SER A 4 20.94 11.57 18.04
N LEU A 5 20.41 12.73 18.46
CA LEU A 5 19.19 13.32 17.88
C LEU A 5 19.40 13.75 16.42
N VAL A 6 20.53 14.37 16.10
CA VAL A 6 20.86 14.78 14.74
C VAL A 6 20.97 13.56 13.81
N ALA A 7 21.61 12.48 14.28
CA ALA A 7 21.70 11.25 13.54
C ALA A 7 20.33 10.57 13.34
N ALA A 8 19.47 10.58 14.36
CA ALA A 8 18.11 10.05 14.26
C ALA A 8 17.25 10.86 13.27
N SER A 9 17.36 12.19 13.28
CA SER A 9 16.66 13.07 12.33
C SER A 9 17.10 12.78 10.90
N ARG A 10 18.41 12.71 10.63
CA ARG A 10 18.92 12.42 9.29
C ARG A 10 18.41 11.09 8.75
N ARG A 11 18.40 10.04 9.59
CA ARG A 11 17.85 8.72 9.20
C ARG A 11 16.36 8.77 8.90
N ALA A 12 15.60 9.65 9.57
CA ALA A 12 14.18 9.84 9.30
C ALA A 12 13.96 10.58 7.98
N ASP A 13 14.79 11.58 7.67
CA ASP A 13 14.77 12.30 6.40
C ASP A 13 15.14 11.38 5.22
N GLU A 14 16.22 10.61 5.34
CA GLU A 14 16.61 9.58 4.37
C GLU A 14 15.46 8.58 4.11
N ARG A 15 14.79 8.12 5.19
CA ARG A 15 13.62 7.22 5.06
C ARG A 15 12.49 7.87 4.28
N ARG A 16 12.25 9.15 4.52
CA ARG A 16 11.19 9.91 3.86
C ARG A 16 11.51 10.02 2.37
N GLU A 17 12.75 10.32 2.02
CA GLU A 17 13.22 10.38 0.64
C GLU A 17 13.08 9.02 -0.05
N GLU A 18 13.45 7.92 0.61
CA GLU A 18 13.26 6.55 0.09
C GLU A 18 11.79 6.25 -0.21
N LEU A 19 10.88 6.60 0.70
CA LEU A 19 9.44 6.38 0.51
C LEU A 19 8.86 7.27 -0.60
N LEU A 20 9.37 8.48 -0.78
CA LEU A 20 8.99 9.35 -1.90
C LEU A 20 9.48 8.80 -3.23
N ALA A 21 10.73 8.34 -3.30
CA ALA A 21 11.28 7.69 -4.48
C ALA A 21 10.51 6.42 -4.85
N LEU A 22 10.09 5.62 -3.85
CA LEU A 22 9.20 4.48 -4.04
C LEU A 22 7.85 4.90 -4.64
N ALA A 23 7.23 5.96 -4.09
CA ALA A 23 5.95 6.46 -4.55
C ALA A 23 6.01 6.93 -6.02
N GLU A 24 7.06 7.67 -6.38
CA GLU A 24 7.30 8.09 -7.76
C GLU A 24 7.54 6.92 -8.70
N ARG A 25 8.34 5.93 -8.28
CA ARG A 25 8.61 4.72 -9.07
C ARG A 25 7.32 3.97 -9.37
N LEU A 26 6.49 3.73 -8.35
CA LEU A 26 5.21 3.05 -8.52
C LEU A 26 4.23 3.86 -9.39
N ALA A 27 4.20 5.20 -9.26
CA ALA A 27 3.36 6.03 -10.12
C ALA A 27 3.77 5.96 -11.61
N ARG A 28 5.06 5.76 -11.91
CA ARG A 28 5.55 5.55 -13.29
C ARG A 28 5.28 4.13 -13.79
N GLU A 29 5.42 3.13 -12.92
CA GLU A 29 5.16 1.73 -13.24
C GLU A 29 3.68 1.49 -13.57
N TYR A 30 2.79 2.04 -12.74
CA TYR A 30 1.33 1.95 -12.89
C TYR A 30 0.75 3.18 -13.61
N ARG A 31 1.38 3.57 -14.73
CA ARG A 31 0.98 4.76 -15.51
C ARG A 31 -0.42 4.67 -16.16
N ASP A 32 -0.97 3.47 -16.22
CA ASP A 32 -2.34 3.20 -16.68
C ASP A 32 -3.40 3.54 -15.62
N MET A 33 -2.98 3.85 -14.39
CA MET A 33 -3.84 4.34 -13.32
C MET A 33 -3.62 5.83 -13.04
N PRO A 34 -4.63 6.57 -12.54
CA PRO A 34 -4.42 7.92 -12.07
C PRO A 34 -3.36 7.97 -10.95
N ALA A 35 -2.35 8.83 -11.11
CA ALA A 35 -1.25 8.95 -10.14
C ALA A 35 -1.75 9.17 -8.70
N GLY A 36 -2.81 9.99 -8.51
CA GLY A 36 -3.42 10.19 -7.19
C GLY A 36 -4.01 8.92 -6.57
N GLY A 37 -4.45 7.95 -7.40
CA GLY A 37 -4.89 6.63 -6.94
C GLY A 37 -3.71 5.81 -6.41
N VAL A 38 -2.61 5.76 -7.18
CA VAL A 38 -1.37 5.07 -6.79
C VAL A 38 -0.80 5.66 -5.49
N LEU A 39 -0.68 7.00 -5.40
CA LEU A 39 -0.17 7.68 -4.21
C LEU A 39 -1.01 7.40 -2.95
N ARG A 40 -2.33 7.30 -3.08
CA ARG A 40 -3.20 6.90 -1.97
C ARG A 40 -2.95 5.44 -1.53
N CYS A 41 -2.75 4.53 -2.47
CA CYS A 41 -2.37 3.14 -2.16
C CYS A 41 -1.02 3.08 -1.44
N VAL A 42 -0.01 3.83 -1.91
CA VAL A 42 1.31 3.92 -1.25
C VAL A 42 1.19 4.50 0.16
N SER A 43 0.45 5.59 0.33
CA SER A 43 0.23 6.19 1.67
C SER A 43 -0.44 5.21 2.62
N ARG A 44 -1.44 4.45 2.16
CA ARG A 44 -2.10 3.42 2.96
C ARG A 44 -1.16 2.26 3.28
N ALA A 45 -0.35 1.84 2.32
CA ALA A 45 0.62 0.77 2.50
C ALA A 45 1.69 1.13 3.53
N VAL A 46 2.22 2.36 3.51
CA VAL A 46 3.16 2.86 4.53
C VAL A 46 2.51 2.84 5.92
N HIS A 47 1.25 3.27 6.04
CA HIS A 47 0.53 3.22 7.30
C HIS A 47 0.38 1.78 7.82
N LEU A 48 -0.06 0.85 6.97
CA LEU A 48 -0.21 -0.56 7.32
C LEU A 48 1.12 -1.23 7.66
N ALA A 49 2.19 -0.91 6.92
CA ALA A 49 3.52 -1.44 7.18
C ALA A 49 4.04 -1.06 8.58
N ARG A 50 3.69 0.14 9.07
CA ARG A 50 4.07 0.62 10.41
C ARG A 50 3.38 -0.12 11.55
N VAL A 51 2.18 -0.66 11.35
CA VAL A 51 1.41 -1.36 12.40
C VAL A 51 2.18 -2.57 12.95
N GLY A 52 3.00 -3.22 12.12
CA GLY A 52 3.84 -4.36 12.52
C GLY A 52 5.13 -4.01 13.25
N ASN A 53 5.33 -2.74 13.65
CA ASN A 53 6.58 -2.22 14.25
C ASN A 53 7.86 -2.71 13.54
N PRO A 54 7.96 -2.53 12.21
CA PRO A 54 9.11 -2.99 11.45
C PRO A 54 10.38 -2.27 11.88
N THR A 55 11.53 -2.92 11.71
CA THR A 55 12.81 -2.19 11.73
C THR A 55 12.80 -1.12 10.64
N PRO A 56 13.60 -0.05 10.78
CA PRO A 56 13.64 1.01 9.79
C PRO A 56 13.83 0.47 8.36
N ASP A 57 14.72 -0.49 8.18
CA ASP A 57 15.13 -1.00 6.85
C ASP A 57 14.08 -1.94 6.23
N GLU A 58 13.24 -2.56 7.06
CA GLU A 58 12.10 -3.35 6.57
C GLU A 58 10.93 -2.49 6.09
N LEU A 59 10.79 -1.27 6.61
CA LEU A 59 9.62 -0.43 6.34
C LEU A 59 9.42 -0.15 4.84
N PRO A 60 10.43 0.30 4.06
CA PRO A 60 10.26 0.52 2.61
C PRO A 60 9.87 -0.75 1.86
N VAL A 61 10.48 -1.89 2.20
CA VAL A 61 10.22 -3.18 1.54
C VAL A 61 8.78 -3.63 1.79
N ARG A 62 8.33 -3.58 3.04
CA ARG A 62 6.94 -3.94 3.40
C ARG A 62 5.93 -2.97 2.79
N ALA A 63 6.24 -1.67 2.80
CA ALA A 63 5.40 -0.65 2.18
C ALA A 63 5.24 -0.88 0.67
N GLU A 64 6.31 -1.27 -0.03
CA GLU A 64 6.24 -1.58 -1.46
C GLU A 64 5.35 -2.80 -1.73
N GLN A 65 5.55 -3.90 -1.01
CA GLN A 65 4.75 -5.12 -1.15
C GLN A 65 3.26 -4.84 -0.96
N LEU A 66 2.92 -4.13 0.12
CA LEU A 66 1.54 -3.73 0.41
C LEU A 66 0.99 -2.75 -0.62
N ALA A 67 1.80 -1.81 -1.11
CA ALA A 67 1.37 -0.84 -2.11
C ALA A 67 1.00 -1.55 -3.42
N ARG A 68 1.85 -2.45 -3.90
CA ARG A 68 1.57 -3.27 -5.10
C ARG A 68 0.28 -4.06 -4.93
N LEU A 69 0.10 -4.74 -3.80
CA LEU A 69 -1.10 -5.52 -3.52
C LEU A 69 -2.38 -4.65 -3.51
N LEU A 70 -2.34 -3.46 -2.89
CA LEU A 70 -3.45 -2.51 -2.90
C LEU A 70 -3.73 -1.92 -4.29
N ILE A 71 -2.69 -1.75 -5.12
CA ILE A 71 -2.82 -1.27 -6.49
C ILE A 71 -3.49 -2.33 -7.36
N GLU A 72 -3.01 -3.58 -7.32
CA GLU A 72 -3.61 -4.69 -8.08
C GLU A 72 -5.08 -4.91 -7.71
N GLN A 73 -5.41 -4.93 -6.41
CA GLN A 73 -6.81 -5.04 -5.94
C GLN A 73 -7.71 -3.93 -6.44
N ARG A 74 -7.16 -2.74 -6.69
CA ARG A 74 -7.91 -1.59 -7.21
C ARG A 74 -7.95 -1.59 -8.74
N ARG A 75 -6.98 -2.21 -9.39
CA ARG A 75 -6.85 -2.33 -10.84
C ARG A 75 -7.76 -3.43 -11.37
N GLU A 76 -7.95 -4.50 -10.62
CA GLU A 76 -8.98 -5.49 -10.92
C GLU A 76 -10.33 -4.78 -11.06
N PRO A 77 -11.01 -4.93 -12.22
CA PRO A 77 -12.40 -4.52 -12.32
C PRO A 77 -13.14 -5.19 -11.18
N TRP A 78 -13.87 -4.41 -10.39
CA TRP A 78 -14.81 -4.96 -9.43
C TRP A 78 -15.80 -5.83 -10.21
N GLU A 79 -15.58 -7.15 -10.22
CA GLU A 79 -16.66 -8.08 -10.51
C GLU A 79 -17.57 -8.04 -9.28
N PRO A 80 -18.84 -7.64 -9.41
CA PRO A 80 -19.80 -7.94 -8.36
C PRO A 80 -19.66 -9.42 -8.12
N ALA A 81 -19.30 -9.82 -6.90
CA ALA A 81 -19.54 -11.18 -6.47
C ALA A 81 -20.98 -11.45 -6.86
N SER A 82 -21.20 -12.36 -7.81
CA SER A 82 -22.52 -12.89 -8.10
C SER A 82 -23.02 -13.37 -6.75
N HIS A 83 -23.82 -12.55 -6.08
CA HIS A 83 -24.84 -13.02 -5.19
C HIS A 83 -25.70 -13.90 -6.09
N ARG A 84 -25.30 -15.17 -6.25
CA ARG A 84 -26.26 -16.24 -6.42
C ARG A 84 -27.18 -16.05 -5.23
N ALA A 85 -28.32 -15.40 -5.48
CA ALA A 85 -29.44 -15.47 -4.58
C ALA A 85 -29.61 -16.96 -4.22
N PRO A 86 -29.68 -17.32 -2.94
CA PRO A 86 -30.05 -18.67 -2.54
C PRO A 86 -31.55 -18.85 -2.80
N ASP A 87 -31.97 -18.78 -4.06
CA ASP A 87 -33.37 -18.86 -4.50
C ASP A 87 -33.63 -20.15 -5.28
N GLN A 88 -33.03 -21.28 -4.88
CA GLN A 88 -33.43 -22.60 -5.37
C GLN A 88 -33.21 -23.70 -4.32
N LEU A 89 -33.81 -23.57 -3.14
CA LEU A 89 -34.20 -24.74 -2.34
C LEU A 89 -35.57 -24.49 -1.72
N SER A 90 -36.52 -25.38 -2.07
CA SER A 90 -37.85 -25.57 -1.48
C SER A 90 -39.04 -24.83 -2.12
N GLN A 91 -39.35 -25.20 -3.37
CA GLN A 91 -40.74 -25.59 -3.68
C GLN A 91 -40.72 -27.07 -4.06
N GLY A 92 -41.19 -27.93 -3.15
CA GLY A 92 -41.19 -29.37 -3.36
C GLY A 92 -41.34 -30.17 -2.07
N ALA A 93 -42.40 -29.90 -1.30
CA ALA A 93 -43.04 -30.85 -0.39
C ALA A 93 -44.45 -30.34 -0.05
#